data_AF-A0A317C343-F1
#
_entry.id   AF-A0A317C343-F1
#
_cell.length_a   1.000
_cell.length_b   1.000
_cell.length_c   1.000
_cell.angle_alpha   90.00
_cell.angle_beta   90.00
_cell.angle_gamma   90.00
#
_symmetry.space_group_name_H-M   'P 1'
#
loop_
_entity.id
_entity.type
_entity.pdbx_description
1 polymer ?
#
loop_
_entity_poly.entity_id
_entity_poly.type
_entity_poly.pdbx_seq_one_letter_code
_entity_poly.pdbx_strand_id
1 'polypeptide(L)'
;MDKVKCKSCQSNVIPRLWVMNGGWFHYRRNQHLCVICGVVMYESGGEVAFERIWLVSGVVGLVIFGIGGAILVVAAYLLKGKIRKVLQGLEDKKEIKGKFLKYFDSLRSIKGKEK
;
A
#
# COMPACT_ATOMS: atom_id res chain seq x y z
N MET A 1 -51.39 9.87 -19.76
CA MET A 1 -49.95 10.26 -19.72
C MET A 1 -49.88 11.64 -19.11
N ASP A 2 -49.26 11.77 -17.95
CA ASP A 2 -49.16 13.05 -17.25
C ASP A 2 -48.11 13.92 -17.93
N LYS A 3 -48.52 15.15 -18.30
CA LYS A 3 -47.63 16.14 -18.90
C LYS A 3 -46.95 16.92 -17.78
N VAL A 4 -45.65 17.15 -17.93
CA VAL A 4 -44.86 17.93 -16.96
C VAL A 4 -44.56 19.31 -17.58
N LYS A 5 -44.67 20.36 -16.76
CA LYS A 5 -44.31 21.72 -17.20
C LYS A 5 -42.79 21.87 -17.22
N CYS A 6 -42.23 22.21 -18.38
CA CYS A 6 -40.80 22.50 -18.50
C CYS A 6 -40.45 23.83 -17.81
N LYS A 7 -39.44 23.86 -16.94
CA LYS A 7 -39.01 25.10 -16.26
C LYS A 7 -38.41 26.13 -17.22
N SER A 8 -37.80 25.68 -18.32
CA SER A 8 -37.12 26.54 -19.29
C SER A 8 -38.10 27.16 -20.30
N CYS A 9 -38.84 26.34 -21.06
CA CYS A 9 -39.75 26.85 -22.10
C CYS A 9 -41.21 27.04 -21.62
N GLN A 10 -41.51 26.75 -20.34
CA GLN A 10 -42.83 26.86 -19.71
C GLN A 10 -43.96 26.07 -20.39
N SER A 11 -43.63 25.20 -21.35
CA SER A 11 -44.59 24.37 -22.08
C SER A 11 -44.87 23.06 -21.35
N ASN A 12 -46.09 22.53 -21.52
CA ASN A 12 -46.46 21.21 -20.99
C ASN A 12 -46.03 20.12 -21.98
N VAL A 13 -45.00 19.36 -21.60
CA VAL A 13 -44.36 18.36 -22.46
C VAL A 13 -44.30 17.00 -21.78
N ILE A 14 -44.22 15.94 -22.59
CA ILE A 14 -43.88 14.60 -22.12
C ILE A 14 -42.38 14.44 -22.34
N PRO A 15 -41.55 14.40 -21.29
CA PRO A 15 -40.11 14.35 -21.45
C PRO A 15 -39.68 13.03 -22.11
N ARG A 16 -38.69 13.09 -23.00
CA ARG A 16 -38.16 11.91 -23.67
C ARG A 16 -36.97 11.36 -22.89
N LEU A 17 -37.01 10.06 -22.61
CA LEU A 17 -35.89 9.36 -21.98
C LEU A 17 -34.73 9.24 -22.98
N TRP A 18 -33.56 9.64 -22.53
CA TRP A 18 -32.30 9.53 -23.25
C TRP A 18 -31.30 8.84 -22.36
N VAL A 19 -30.76 7.72 -22.83
CA VAL A 19 -29.77 6.95 -22.10
C VAL A 19 -28.40 7.36 -22.63
N MET A 20 -27.60 7.99 -21.77
CA MET A 20 -26.19 8.24 -22.05
C MET A 20 -25.40 7.03 -21.56
N ASN A 21 -24.93 6.21 -22.48
CA ASN A 21 -23.99 5.15 -22.17
C ASN A 21 -22.61 5.76 -21.95
N GLY A 22 -22.18 5.85 -20.69
CA GLY A 22 -20.82 6.26 -20.37
C GLY A 22 -19.79 5.21 -20.82
N GLY A 23 -18.61 5.69 -21.25
CA GLY A 23 -17.43 4.88 -21.56
C GLY A 23 -16.62 4.49 -20.31
N TRP A 24 -15.36 4.06 -20.49
CA TRP A 24 -14.49 3.56 -19.40
C TRP A 24 -14.33 4.50 -18.20
N PHE A 25 -14.47 5.81 -18.39
CA PHE A 25 -14.36 6.85 -17.36
C PHE A 25 -15.65 7.69 -17.21
N HIS A 26 -16.72 7.32 -17.90
CA HIS A 26 -17.98 8.06 -17.86
C HIS A 26 -19.10 7.18 -17.32
N TYR A 27 -19.97 7.77 -16.52
CA TYR A 27 -21.09 7.07 -15.88
C TYR A 27 -22.23 6.88 -16.88
N ARG A 28 -22.95 5.76 -16.78
CA ARG A 28 -24.26 5.67 -17.42
C ARG A 28 -25.23 6.59 -16.70
N ARG A 29 -25.92 7.44 -17.45
CA ARG A 29 -26.91 8.37 -16.91
C ARG A 29 -28.16 8.34 -17.77
N ASN A 30 -29.31 8.39 -17.11
CA ASN A 30 -30.61 8.50 -17.75
C ASN A 30 -31.05 9.95 -17.63
N GLN A 31 -31.22 10.62 -18.76
CA GLN A 31 -31.66 12.01 -18.83
C GLN A 31 -33.04 12.07 -19.46
N HIS A 32 -33.93 12.87 -18.88
CA HIS A 32 -35.26 13.14 -19.38
C HIS A 32 -35.25 14.55 -19.97
N LEU A 33 -35.28 14.65 -21.30
CA LEU A 33 -35.14 15.94 -21.99
C LEU A 33 -36.51 16.49 -22.42
N CYS A 34 -36.63 17.81 -22.40
CA CYS A 34 -37.74 18.52 -23.01
C CYS A 34 -37.67 18.37 -24.53
N VAL A 35 -38.73 17.89 -25.16
CA VAL A 35 -38.79 17.67 -26.62
C VAL A 35 -38.73 18.98 -27.42
N ILE A 36 -39.09 20.11 -26.79
CA ILE A 36 -39.15 21.41 -27.46
C ILE A 36 -37.80 22.13 -27.40
N CYS A 37 -37.25 22.34 -26.20
CA CYS A 37 -36.02 23.12 -26.03
C CYS A 37 -34.77 22.27 -25.80
N GLY A 38 -34.89 20.94 -25.70
CA GLY A 38 -33.75 20.04 -25.49
C GLY A 38 -33.11 20.12 -24.11
N VAL A 39 -33.66 20.89 -23.16
CA VAL A 39 -33.10 20.99 -21.80
C VAL A 39 -33.35 19.70 -21.02
N VAL A 40 -32.38 19.28 -20.20
CA VAL A 40 -32.54 18.18 -19.24
C VAL A 40 -33.49 18.62 -18.13
N MET A 41 -34.62 17.91 -17.98
CA MET A 41 -35.63 18.16 -16.95
C MET A 41 -35.38 17.32 -15.70
N TYR A 42 -35.02 16.04 -15.90
CA TYR A 42 -34.68 15.11 -14.82
C TYR A 42 -33.46 14.29 -15.21
N GLU A 43 -32.55 14.07 -14.28
CA GLU A 43 -31.41 13.18 -14.45
C GLU A 43 -31.47 12.14 -13.33
N SER A 44 -31.36 10.86 -13.70
CA SER A 44 -31.35 9.74 -12.76
C SER A 44 -30.22 8.77 -13.10
N GLY A 45 -29.70 8.10 -12.06
CA GLY A 45 -28.51 7.26 -12.15
C GLY A 45 -27.24 7.99 -11.74
N GLY A 46 -26.11 7.28 -11.85
CA GLY A 46 -24.79 7.73 -11.37
C GLY A 46 -24.27 6.89 -10.21
N GLU A 47 -24.19 5.58 -10.39
CA GLU A 47 -23.40 4.73 -9.49
C GLU A 47 -21.99 4.61 -10.04
N VAL A 48 -20.99 4.81 -9.17
CA VAL A 48 -19.60 4.53 -9.51
C VAL A 48 -19.50 3.04 -9.74
N ALA A 49 -18.99 2.63 -10.90
CA ALA A 49 -18.71 1.22 -11.17
C ALA A 49 -17.57 0.74 -10.24
N PHE A 50 -17.93 0.36 -9.01
CA PHE A 50 -17.02 -0.18 -8.01
C PHE A 50 -16.38 -1.52 -8.45
N GLU A 51 -16.90 -2.13 -9.52
CA GLU A 51 -16.41 -3.38 -10.09
C GLU A 51 -14.91 -3.34 -10.46
N ARG A 52 -14.38 -2.17 -10.86
CA ARG A 52 -12.97 -2.03 -11.25
C ARG A 52 -12.04 -1.55 -10.13
N ILE A 53 -12.59 -1.02 -9.04
CA ILE A 53 -11.81 -0.54 -7.90
C ILE A 53 -11.08 -1.72 -7.22
N TRP A 54 -11.74 -2.88 -7.14
CA TRP A 54 -11.16 -4.11 -6.60
C TRP A 54 -9.95 -4.62 -7.39
N LEU A 55 -9.96 -4.47 -8.73
CA LEU A 55 -8.84 -4.88 -9.55
C LEU A 55 -7.64 -3.95 -9.37
N VAL A 56 -7.87 -2.64 -9.31
CA VAL A 56 -6.81 -1.65 -9.11
C VAL A 56 -6.20 -1.78 -7.71
N SER A 57 -7.03 -1.98 -6.67
CA SER A 57 -6.53 -2.16 -5.30
C SER A 57 -5.72 -3.44 -5.13
N GLY A 58 -6.14 -4.54 -5.78
CA GLY A 58 -5.40 -5.80 -5.78
C GLY A 58 -3.99 -5.67 -6.36
N VAL A 59 -3.86 -4.99 -7.52
CA VAL A 59 -2.56 -4.79 -8.16
C VAL A 59 -1.65 -3.91 -7.30
N VAL A 60 -2.18 -2.80 -6.76
CA VAL A 60 -1.41 -1.89 -5.90
C VAL A 60 -0.94 -2.61 -4.63
N GLY A 61 -1.81 -3.40 -4.01
CA GLY A 61 -1.47 -4.21 -2.84
C GLY A 61 -0.34 -5.20 -3.13
N LEU A 62 -0.40 -5.91 -4.25
CA LEU A 62 0.61 -6.90 -4.64
C LEU A 62 1.98 -6.26 -4.88
N VAL A 63 2.02 -5.07 -5.49
CA VAL A 63 3.28 -4.33 -5.71
C VAL A 63 3.88 -3.86 -4.38
N ILE A 64 3.07 -3.27 -3.49
CA ILE A 64 3.55 -2.76 -2.21
C ILE A 64 4.02 -3.90 -1.30
N PHE A 65 3.21 -4.96 -1.15
CA PHE A 65 3.57 -6.11 -0.32
C PHE A 65 4.70 -6.94 -0.94
N GLY A 66 4.70 -7.11 -2.27
CA GLY A 66 5.75 -7.87 -2.97
C GLY A 66 7.11 -7.18 -2.86
N ILE A 67 7.18 -5.89 -3.19
CA ILE A 67 8.43 -5.12 -3.12
C ILE A 67 8.85 -4.91 -1.66
N GLY A 68 7.92 -4.50 -0.79
CA GLY A 68 8.19 -4.30 0.63
C GLY A 68 8.67 -5.58 1.34
N GLY A 69 8.04 -6.72 1.03
CA GLY A 69 8.44 -8.04 1.52
C GLY A 69 9.84 -8.43 1.06
N ALA A 70 10.16 -8.24 -0.23
CA ALA A 70 11.49 -8.54 -0.75
C ALA A 70 12.59 -7.69 -0.06
N ILE A 71 12.33 -6.39 0.15
CA ILE A 71 13.27 -5.50 0.84
C ILE A 71 13.50 -5.96 2.28
N LEU A 72 12.43 -6.33 3.01
CA LEU A 72 12.53 -6.83 4.38
C LEU A 72 13.35 -8.12 4.46
N VAL A 73 13.14 -9.05 3.53
CA VAL A 73 13.90 -10.30 3.47
C VAL A 73 15.39 -10.01 3.24
N VAL A 74 15.72 -9.16 2.26
CA VAL A 74 17.12 -8.77 1.98
C VAL A 74 17.76 -8.10 3.20
N ALA A 75 17.05 -7.17 3.86
CA ALA A 75 17.53 -6.52 5.06
C ALA A 75 17.80 -7.52 6.20
N ALA A 76 16.92 -8.50 6.40
CA ALA A 76 17.09 -9.55 7.40
C ALA A 76 18.31 -10.45 7.10
N TYR A 77 18.55 -10.76 5.82
CA TYR A 77 19.73 -11.53 5.40
C TYR A 77 21.04 -10.76 5.67
N LEU A 78 21.08 -9.46 5.36
CA LEU A 78 22.25 -8.62 5.63
C LEU A 78 22.54 -8.48 7.13
N LEU A 79 21.48 -8.32 7.94
CA LEU A 79 21.61 -8.24 9.41
C LEU A 79 22.15 -9.55 9.99
N LYS A 80 21.65 -10.71 9.57
CA LYS A 80 22.18 -12.02 10.00
C LYS A 80 23.68 -12.16 9.70
N GLY A 81 24.12 -11.73 8.52
CA GLY A 81 25.54 -11.77 8.14
C GLY A 81 26.42 -10.90 9.05
N LYS A 82 25.95 -9.70 9.42
CA LYS A 82 26.70 -8.77 10.26
C LYS A 82 26.77 -9.24 11.72
N ILE A 83 25.67 -9.76 12.26
CA ILE A 83 25.59 -10.31 13.62
C ILE A 83 26.57 -11.48 13.80
N ARG A 84 26.67 -12.37 12.80
CA ARG A 84 27.58 -13.52 12.87
C ARG A 84 29.06 -13.10 12.99
N LYS A 85 29.48 -12.05 12.27
CA LYS A 85 30.84 -11.51 12.36
C LYS A 85 31.13 -10.88 13.73
N VAL A 86 30.14 -10.18 14.30
CA VAL A 86 30.28 -9.58 15.64
C VAL A 86 30.39 -10.65 16.73
N LEU A 87 29.62 -11.73 16.62
CA LEU A 87 29.68 -12.86 17.56
C LEU A 87 31.04 -13.54 17.56
N GLN A 88 31.62 -13.83 16.39
CA GLN A 88 32.95 -14.42 16.30
C GLN A 88 34.03 -13.54 16.93
N GLY A 89 33.99 -12.22 16.67
CA GLY A 89 34.94 -11.29 17.29
C GLY A 89 34.81 -11.17 18.81
N LEU A 90 33.63 -11.46 19.38
CA LEU A 90 33.42 -11.50 20.83
C LEU A 90 33.93 -12.80 21.45
N GLU A 91 33.82 -13.94 20.75
CA GLU A 91 34.41 -15.21 21.19
C GLU A 91 35.94 -15.13 21.19
N ASP A 92 36.55 -14.61 20.14
CA ASP A 92 38.01 -14.42 20.06
C ASP A 92 38.52 -13.52 21.20
N LYS A 93 37.79 -12.44 21.52
CA LYS A 93 38.13 -11.56 22.65
C LYS A 93 38.05 -12.26 24.00
N LYS A 94 37.09 -13.18 24.20
CA LYS A 94 37.01 -13.97 25.44
C LYS A 94 38.17 -14.94 25.56
N GLU A 95 38.55 -15.61 24.47
CA GLU A 95 39.67 -16.55 24.46
C GLU A 95 41.00 -15.84 24.78
N ILE A 96 41.24 -14.67 24.18
CA ILE A 96 42.43 -13.85 24.45
C ILE A 96 42.49 -13.41 25.92
N LYS A 97 41.38 -12.94 26.51
CA LYS A 97 41.33 -12.60 27.94
C LYS A 97 41.63 -13.79 28.85
N GLY A 98 41.13 -14.98 28.50
CA GLY A 98 41.38 -16.20 29.25
C GLY A 98 42.87 -16.60 29.24
N LYS A 99 43.53 -16.51 28.08
CA LYS A 99 44.98 -16.76 27.96
C LYS A 99 45.79 -15.73 28.76
N PHE A 100 45.39 -14.46 28.71
CA PHE A 100 46.08 -13.38 29.42
C PHE A 100 46.00 -13.54 30.95
N LEU A 101 44.83 -13.94 31.48
CA LEU A 101 44.64 -14.23 32.92
C LEU A 101 45.54 -15.39 33.38
N LYS A 102 45.59 -16.50 32.62
CA LYS A 102 46.48 -17.63 32.93
C LYS A 102 47.95 -17.23 32.96
N TYR A 103 48.37 -16.39 32.02
CA TYR A 103 49.74 -15.88 31.97
C TYR A 103 50.07 -15.01 33.20
N PHE A 104 49.14 -14.15 33.60
CA PHE A 104 49.31 -13.28 34.76
C PHE A 104 49.38 -14.06 36.09
N ASP A 105 48.57 -15.11 36.24
CA ASP A 105 48.63 -16.01 37.40
C ASP A 105 49.96 -16.77 37.46
N SER A 106 50.50 -17.20 36.32
CA SER A 106 51.81 -17.86 36.26
C SER A 106 52.94 -16.92 36.68
N LEU A 107 52.89 -15.64 36.28
CA LEU A 107 53.87 -14.63 36.72
C LEU A 107 53.77 -14.34 38.22
N ARG A 108 52.56 -14.31 38.78
CA ARG A 108 52.34 -14.12 40.22
C ARG A 108 52.91 -15.30 41.05
N SER A 109 52.78 -16.53 40.55
CA SER A 109 53.34 -17.73 41.18
C SER A 109 54.87 -17.70 41.27
N ILE A 110 55.57 -17.14 40.28
CA ILE A 110 57.04 -17.07 40.28
C ILE A 110 57.53 -16.03 41.30
N LYS A 111 56.89 -14.86 41.34
CA LYS A 111 57.24 -13.77 42.27
C LYS A 111 56.98 -14.11 43.75
N GLY A 112 56.12 -15.08 44.03
CA GLY A 112 55.82 -15.54 45.39
C GLY A 112 56.86 -16.50 46.00
N LYS A 113 57.81 -17.02 45.20
CA LYS A 113 58.86 -17.95 45.65
C LYS A 113 60.20 -17.28 46.03
N GLU A 114 60.32 -15.97 45.87
CA GLU A 114 61.53 -15.18 46.19
C GLU A 114 61.49 -14.51 47.57
N LYS A 115 60.58 -14.91 48.47
CA LYS A 115 60.55 -14.52 49.88
C LYS A 115 60.55 -15.75 50.76
#